data_AF-A0A959HAQ7-F1
#
_entry.id   AF-A0A959HAQ7-F1
#
_cell.length_a   1.000
_cell.length_b   1.000
_cell.length_c   1.000
_cell.angle_alpha   90.00
_cell.angle_beta   90.00
_cell.angle_gamma   90.00
#
_symmetry.space_group_name_H-M   'P 1'
#
loop_
_entity.id
_entity.type
_entity.pdbx_description
1 polymer ?
#
loop_
_entity_poly.entity_id
_entity_poly.type
_entity_poly.pdbx_seq_one_letter_code
_entity_poly.pdbx_strand_id
1 'polypeptide(L)'
;ARHDVSEEMMKTLEDYVLKLNQALGYDFNTVELAIRDGVPYAIDFCNPAPDADLHSVGQDNFEWVVEMAANYAIERALAQKDGEDNLTWGSFIRNAAGKPVMVD
;
A
#
# COMPACT_ATOMS: atom_id res chain seq x y z
N ALA A 1 15.36 -9.59 17.70
CA ALA A 1 15.58 -10.80 16.88
C ALA A 1 16.81 -10.56 15.99
N ARG A 2 17.38 -11.58 15.33
CA ARG A 2 18.36 -11.33 14.25
C ARG A 2 17.55 -10.96 13.01
N HIS A 3 17.68 -9.72 12.57
CA HIS A 3 16.94 -9.16 11.43
C HIS A 3 17.83 -9.07 10.19
N ASP A 4 18.79 -9.98 10.02
CA ASP A 4 19.62 -10.01 8.81
C ASP A 4 18.79 -10.53 7.63
N VAL A 5 18.03 -9.61 7.05
CA VAL A 5 17.34 -9.80 5.78
C VAL A 5 18.33 -9.35 4.70
N SER A 6 18.69 -10.27 3.80
CA SER A 6 19.58 -9.94 2.68
C SER A 6 19.01 -8.81 1.82
N GLU A 7 19.86 -8.04 1.15
CA GLU A 7 19.42 -7.00 0.20
C GLU A 7 18.47 -7.54 -0.88
N GLU A 8 18.71 -8.76 -1.38
CA GLU A 8 17.83 -9.43 -2.34
C GLU A 8 16.44 -9.70 -1.76
N MET A 9 16.37 -10.18 -0.52
CA MET A 9 15.11 -10.37 0.18
C MET A 9 14.41 -9.03 0.43
N MET A 10 15.11 -7.98 0.88
CA MET A 10 14.51 -6.65 1.06
C MET A 10 13.88 -6.13 -0.22
N LYS A 11 14.56 -6.28 -1.36
CA LYS A 11 14.02 -5.92 -2.68
C LYS A 11 12.79 -6.75 -3.05
N THR A 12 12.79 -8.03 -2.70
CA THR A 12 11.63 -8.92 -2.91
C THR A 12 10.43 -8.48 -2.07
N LEU A 13 10.65 -8.13 -0.80
CA LEU A 13 9.59 -7.62 0.08
C LEU A 13 9.01 -6.31 -0.47
N GLU A 14 9.86 -5.37 -0.89
CA GLU A 14 9.43 -4.10 -1.48
C GLU A 14 8.58 -4.32 -2.74
N ASP A 15 9.03 -5.17 -3.66
CA ASP A 15 8.29 -5.53 -4.87
C ASP A 15 6.91 -6.15 -4.54
N TYR A 16 6.83 -7.00 -3.52
CA TYR A 16 5.58 -7.62 -3.11
C TYR A 16 4.61 -6.60 -2.49
N VAL A 17 5.11 -5.72 -1.62
CA VAL A 17 4.31 -4.65 -1.00
C VAL A 17 3.75 -3.72 -2.07
N LEU A 18 4.56 -3.30 -3.05
CA LEU A 18 4.11 -2.44 -4.13
C LEU A 18 3.07 -3.14 -5.01
N LYS A 19 3.31 -4.40 -5.40
CA LYS A 19 2.37 -5.18 -6.20
C LYS A 19 1.02 -5.36 -5.51
N LEU A 20 1.01 -5.67 -4.22
CA LEU A 20 -0.24 -5.82 -3.45
C LEU A 20 -1.03 -4.52 -3.43
N ASN A 21 -0.38 -3.40 -3.09
CA ASN A 21 -1.04 -2.10 -3.01
C ASN A 21 -1.58 -1.64 -4.36
N GLN A 22 -0.78 -1.78 -5.43
CA GLN A 22 -1.20 -1.43 -6.79
C GLN A 22 -2.35 -2.31 -7.28
N ALA A 23 -2.31 -3.61 -7.02
CA ALA A 23 -3.35 -4.55 -7.45
C ALA A 23 -4.68 -4.29 -6.72
N LEU A 24 -4.63 -3.93 -5.44
CA LEU A 24 -5.81 -3.66 -4.61
C LEU A 24 -6.28 -2.20 -4.69
N GLY A 25 -5.50 -1.32 -5.30
CA GLY A 25 -5.84 0.11 -5.46
C GLY A 25 -5.70 0.91 -4.17
N TYR A 26 -4.79 0.54 -3.29
CA TYR A 26 -4.52 1.30 -2.07
C TYR A 26 -3.63 2.51 -2.36
N ASP A 27 -4.10 3.67 -1.92
CA ASP A 27 -3.31 4.90 -1.88
C ASP A 27 -2.38 4.95 -0.66
N PHE A 28 -2.83 4.34 0.45
CA PHE A 28 -2.11 4.26 1.71
C PHE A 28 -2.52 2.97 2.42
N ASN A 29 -1.55 2.23 2.95
CA ASN A 29 -1.74 0.91 3.56
C ASN A 29 -0.47 0.50 4.32
N THR A 30 -0.61 -0.34 5.34
CA THR A 30 0.51 -1.14 5.83
C THR A 30 0.39 -2.58 5.37
N VAL A 31 1.55 -3.21 5.15
CA VAL A 31 1.66 -4.62 4.80
C VAL A 31 2.61 -5.28 5.78
N GLU A 32 2.12 -6.33 6.43
CA GLU A 32 2.89 -7.20 7.30
C GLU A 32 3.27 -8.47 6.54
N LEU A 33 4.56 -8.79 6.57
CA LEU A 33 5.12 -9.97 5.94
C LEU A 33 5.85 -10.82 6.98
N ALA A 34 5.62 -12.13 6.95
CA ALA A 34 6.40 -13.12 7.68
C ALA A 34 7.29 -13.90 6.72
N ILE A 35 8.58 -14.06 7.06
CA ILE A 35 9.50 -14.87 6.25
C ILE A 35 9.62 -16.26 6.86
N ARG A 36 9.36 -17.29 6.06
CA ARG A 36 9.55 -18.69 6.44
C ARG A 36 10.30 -19.43 5.34
N ASP A 37 11.41 -20.07 5.68
CA ASP A 37 12.24 -20.85 4.75
C ASP A 37 12.63 -20.08 3.48
N GLY A 38 12.93 -18.78 3.64
CA GLY A 38 13.28 -17.89 2.53
C GLY A 38 12.10 -17.42 1.67
N VAL A 39 10.86 -17.66 2.10
CA VAL A 39 9.64 -17.25 1.38
C VAL A 39 8.86 -16.21 2.20
N PRO A 40 8.56 -15.03 1.64
CA PRO A 40 7.65 -14.06 2.26
C PRO A 40 6.18 -14.50 2.17
N TYR A 41 5.45 -14.34 3.27
CA TYR A 41 4.02 -14.56 3.36
C TYR A 41 3.34 -13.29 3.85
N ALA A 42 2.36 -12.79 3.11
CA ALA A 42 1.53 -11.68 3.57
C ALA A 42 0.58 -12.18 4.68
N ILE A 43 0.65 -11.53 5.84
CA ILE A 43 -0.17 -11.88 7.01
C ILE A 43 -1.26 -10.85 7.26
N ASP A 44 -0.96 -9.58 7.00
CA ASP A 44 -1.93 -8.50 6.92
C ASP A 44 -1.53 -7.58 5.77
N PHE A 45 -2.47 -7.28 4.89
CA PHE A 45 -2.25 -6.42 3.72
C PHE A 45 -3.50 -5.59 3.40
N CYS A 46 -4.46 -5.55 4.33
CA CYS A 46 -5.73 -4.88 4.18
C CYS A 46 -5.93 -3.84 5.30
N ASN A 47 -4.90 -3.05 5.57
CA ASN A 47 -4.90 -2.04 6.62
C ASN A 47 -4.75 -0.60 6.06
N PRO A 48 -5.80 -0.05 5.40
CA PRO A 48 -5.76 1.26 4.77
C PRO A 48 -5.84 2.44 5.75
N ALA A 49 -5.79 2.17 7.06
CA ALA A 49 -5.73 3.16 8.12
C ALA A 49 -4.74 2.68 9.19
N PRO A 50 -3.44 2.60 8.84
CA PRO A 50 -2.47 1.99 9.71
C PRO A 50 -2.33 2.76 11.01
N ASP A 51 -2.13 2.03 12.10
CA ASP A 51 -1.66 2.63 13.34
C ASP A 51 -0.21 3.08 13.13
N ALA A 52 -0.05 4.40 13.05
CA ALA A 52 1.24 5.06 12.93
C ALA A 52 1.57 5.84 14.19
N ASP A 53 1.13 5.38 15.38
CA ASP A 53 1.50 6.04 16.63
C ASP A 53 3.02 6.15 16.80
N LEU A 54 3.47 7.29 17.34
CA LEU A 54 4.89 7.62 17.51
C LEU A 54 5.65 6.54 18.28
N HIS A 55 5.03 5.94 19.30
CA HIS A 55 5.67 4.90 20.10
C HIS A 55 5.78 3.56 19.36
N SER A 56 4.94 3.33 18.35
CA SER A 56 4.91 2.12 17.54
C SER A 56 5.94 2.18 16.41
N VAL A 57 5.96 3.29 15.65
CA VAL A 57 6.77 3.40 14.42
C VAL A 57 8.09 4.16 14.60
N GLY A 58 8.25 4.88 15.71
CA GLY A 58 9.41 5.73 15.98
C GLY A 58 9.36 7.08 15.27
N GLN A 59 10.22 8.01 15.71
CA GLN A 59 10.17 9.43 15.29
C GLN A 59 10.27 9.61 13.78
N ASP A 60 11.30 9.05 13.14
CA ASP A 60 11.58 9.30 11.72
C ASP A 60 10.42 8.80 10.83
N ASN A 61 9.87 7.63 11.13
CA ASN A 61 8.72 7.09 10.39
C ASN A 61 7.44 7.87 10.67
N PHE A 62 7.23 8.29 11.92
CA PHE A 62 6.08 9.11 12.30
C PHE A 62 6.08 10.44 11.53
N GLU A 63 7.20 11.16 11.53
CA GLU A 63 7.35 12.42 10.81
C GLU A 63 7.11 12.23 9.31
N TRP A 64 7.71 11.19 8.73
CA TRP A 64 7.51 10.86 7.32
C TRP A 64 6.03 10.55 7.00
N VAL A 65 5.35 9.72 7.81
CA VAL A 65 3.93 9.39 7.60
C VAL A 65 3.07 10.65 7.65
N VAL A 66 3.28 11.52 8.65
CA VAL A 66 2.50 12.75 8.82
C VAL A 66 2.71 13.68 7.63
N GLU A 67 3.96 13.92 7.23
CA GLU A 67 4.29 14.79 6.11
C GLU A 67 3.71 14.26 4.80
N MET A 68 3.91 12.97 4.51
CA MET A 68 3.44 12.35 3.27
C MET A 68 1.92 12.30 3.19
N ALA A 69 1.24 11.96 4.29
CA ALA A 69 -0.23 11.92 4.32
C ALA A 69 -0.82 13.33 4.15
N ALA A 70 -0.22 14.35 4.78
CA ALA A 70 -0.66 15.74 4.63
C ALA A 70 -0.47 16.24 3.19
N ASN A 71 0.71 16.03 2.61
CA ASN A 71 1.00 16.40 1.22
C ASN A 71 0.06 15.69 0.24
N TYR A 72 -0.17 14.39 0.44
CA TYR A 72 -1.08 13.61 -0.40
C TYR A 72 -2.52 14.14 -0.30
N ALA A 73 -3.02 14.42 0.91
CA ALA A 73 -4.35 14.99 1.09
C ALA A 73 -4.52 16.33 0.36
N ILE A 74 -3.50 17.19 0.39
CA ILE A 74 -3.48 18.46 -0.36
C ILE A 74 -3.50 18.19 -1.87
N GLU A 75 -2.66 17.28 -2.36
CA GLU A 75 -2.63 16.89 -3.77
C GLU A 75 -4.01 16.41 -4.25
N ARG A 76 -4.67 15.55 -3.47
CA ARG A 76 -6.02 15.06 -3.78
C ARG A 76 -7.06 16.16 -3.79
N ALA A 77 -6.98 17.11 -2.85
CA ALA A 77 -7.89 18.26 -2.81
C ALA A 77 -7.69 19.17 -4.03
N LEU A 78 -6.45 19.40 -4.46
CA LEU A 78 -6.14 20.21 -5.64
C LEU A 78 -6.52 19.52 -6.96
N ALA A 79 -6.41 18.19 -7.01
CA ALA A 79 -6.77 17.39 -8.19
C ALA A 79 -8.28 17.09 -8.30
N GLN A 80 -9.07 17.47 -7.29
CA GLN A 80 -10.49 17.17 -7.24
C GLN A 80 -11.23 17.85 -8.40
N LYS A 81 -12.13 17.08 -9.03
CA LYS A 81 -13.01 17.55 -10.10
C LYS A 81 -14.46 17.43 -9.70
N ASP A 82 -15.17 18.54 -9.74
CA ASP A 82 -16.59 18.57 -9.40
C ASP A 82 -17.42 17.72 -10.37
N GLY A 83 -18.40 17.00 -9.83
CA GLY A 83 -19.26 16.09 -10.60
C GLY A 83 -18.61 14.79 -11.09
N GLU A 84 -17.33 14.53 -10.81
CA GLU A 84 -16.63 13.28 -11.16
C GLU A 84 -16.42 12.36 -9.94
N ASP A 85 -16.28 11.05 -10.20
CA ASP A 85 -15.76 10.11 -9.21
C ASP A 85 -14.26 10.29 -9.08
N ASN A 86 -13.84 10.82 -7.94
CA ASN A 86 -12.43 11.10 -7.63
C ASN A 86 -11.78 9.95 -6.84
N LEU A 87 -12.45 8.80 -6.67
CA LEU A 87 -11.90 7.64 -5.98
C LEU A 87 -10.98 6.83 -6.91
N THR A 88 -9.86 6.36 -6.37
CA THR A 88 -8.86 5.53 -7.07
C THR A 88 -9.30 4.08 -7.26
N TRP A 89 -10.21 3.62 -6.41
CA TRP A 89 -10.77 2.26 -6.42
C TRP A 89 -11.54 1.91 -7.69
N GLY A 90 -11.92 2.91 -8.48
CA GLY A 90 -12.67 2.71 -9.72
C GLY A 90 -12.01 1.69 -10.65
N SER A 91 -10.67 1.67 -10.76
CA SER A 91 -9.98 0.70 -11.63
C SER A 91 -10.08 -0.73 -11.10
N PHE A 92 -9.88 -0.94 -9.80
CA PHE A 92 -10.03 -2.24 -9.17
C PHE A 92 -11.46 -2.77 -9.34
N ILE A 93 -12.48 -1.97 -9.00
CA ILE A 93 -13.88 -2.36 -9.12
C ILE A 93 -14.28 -2.60 -10.58
N ARG A 94 -13.83 -1.77 -11.52
CA ARG A 94 -14.09 -1.98 -12.96
C ARG A 94 -13.51 -3.30 -13.45
N ASN A 95 -12.31 -3.67 -13.01
CA ASN A 95 -11.70 -4.94 -13.38
C ASN A 95 -12.41 -6.13 -12.70
N ALA A 96 -12.80 -5.99 -11.43
CA ALA A 96 -13.44 -7.05 -10.67
C ALA A 96 -14.91 -7.29 -11.07
N ALA A 97 -15.66 -6.24 -11.40
CA ALA A 97 -17.07 -6.29 -11.77
C ALA A 97 -17.31 -6.24 -13.29
N GLY A 98 -16.28 -5.88 -14.07
CA GLY A 98 -16.31 -5.91 -15.53
C GLY A 98 -16.44 -7.33 -16.04
N LYS A 99 -17.15 -7.51 -17.17
CA LYS A 99 -17.17 -8.80 -17.86
C LYS A 99 -15.73 -9.15 -18.27
N PRO A 100 -15.28 -10.41 -18.13
CA PRO A 100 -13.98 -10.82 -18.64
C PRO A 100 -13.88 -10.43 -20.11
N VAL A 101 -12.82 -9.71 -20.48
CA VAL A 101 -12.47 -9.58 -21.89
C VAL A 101 -12.00 -10.98 -22.30
N MET A 102 -12.86 -11.68 -23.04
CA MET A 102 -12.48 -12.92 -23.70
C MET A 102 -11.38 -12.54 -24.70
N VAL A 103 -10.16 -12.99 -24.42
CA VAL A 103 -9.07 -12.90 -25.38
C VAL A 103 -9.18 -14.16 -26.23
N ASP A 104 -9.52 -13.98 -27.50
CA ASP A 104 -9.52 -15.04 -28.52
C ASP A 104 -8.11 -15.61 -28.75
#